data_AF-A0A2G9RL04-F1
#
_entry.id   AF-A0A2G9RL04-F1
#
_cell.length_a   1.000
_cell.length_b   1.000
_cell.length_c   1.000
_cell.angle_alpha   90.00
_cell.angle_beta   90.00
_cell.angle_gamma   90.00
#
_symmetry.space_group_name_H-M   'P 1'
#
loop_
_entity.id
_entity.type
_entity.pdbx_description
1 polymer ?
#
loop_
_entity_poly.entity_id
_entity_poly.type
_entity_poly.pdbx_seq_one_letter_code
_entity_poly.pdbx_strand_id
1 'polypeptide(L)'
;MHDAIGFKSSLTGKNYTAEWYELFQLGNCTFPHLRSDIEEPFWCNQGAACFFEGIDDEHWRTYGTLVPVATISGSMFNQLAKWIKEDNNTGIYYETWTVRESVAPNSTLWFDSYDCSKFVLRTYQKLSELGATFKKSVQTNYTRLFLYSGEPVYLGNGSSIFGPHGNKSLATEIRKFYFPYRPHQSFKELLLSILDIYGKSVLQKTFYLFYNFEYWYLPMKPPYITITYEEIPLPSR
;
A
#
# COMPACT_ATOMS: atom_id res chain seq x y z
N MET A 1 2.63 -10.98 1.56
CA MET A 1 2.73 -11.58 0.21
C MET A 1 2.79 -10.44 -0.79
N HIS A 2 3.54 -10.62 -1.88
CA HIS A 2 3.50 -9.71 -3.04
C HIS A 2 2.51 -10.29 -4.06
N ASP A 3 1.69 -9.44 -4.65
CA ASP A 3 0.59 -9.84 -5.53
C ASP A 3 0.82 -9.32 -6.95
N ALA A 4 0.66 -10.21 -7.95
CA ALA A 4 0.84 -9.92 -9.37
C ALA A 4 -0.17 -10.71 -10.23
N ILE A 5 -0.29 -10.35 -11.50
CA ILE A 5 -1.17 -11.01 -12.47
C ILE A 5 -0.35 -11.56 -13.63
N GLY A 6 -0.48 -12.87 -13.85
CA GLY A 6 0.07 -13.55 -15.02
C GLY A 6 -0.92 -13.58 -16.19
N PHE A 7 -0.44 -13.29 -17.40
CA PHE A 7 -1.18 -13.44 -18.65
C PHE A 7 -0.48 -14.46 -19.54
N LYS A 8 -1.22 -15.39 -20.15
CA LYS A 8 -0.69 -16.32 -21.15
C LYS A 8 -1.58 -16.33 -22.39
N SER A 9 -0.97 -16.15 -23.55
CA SER A 9 -1.67 -16.18 -24.84
C SER A 9 -1.52 -17.56 -25.48
N SER A 10 -2.65 -18.17 -25.85
CA SER A 10 -2.65 -19.42 -26.62
C SER A 10 -2.18 -19.22 -28.06
N LEU A 11 -2.41 -18.04 -28.64
CA LEU A 11 -2.04 -17.72 -30.02
C LEU A 11 -0.54 -17.48 -30.19
N THR A 12 0.07 -16.73 -29.26
CA THR A 12 1.50 -16.38 -29.35
C THR A 12 2.38 -17.35 -28.56
N GLY A 13 1.80 -18.18 -27.69
CA GLY A 13 2.52 -19.06 -26.78
C GLY A 13 3.23 -18.34 -25.62
N LYS A 14 3.36 -17.01 -25.70
CA LYS A 14 4.05 -16.16 -24.71
C LYS A 14 3.21 -15.95 -23.47
N ASN A 15 3.90 -15.68 -22.37
CA ASN A 15 3.31 -15.23 -21.12
C ASN A 15 3.99 -13.95 -20.62
N TYR A 16 3.30 -13.25 -19.72
CA TYR A 16 3.69 -11.96 -19.20
C TYR A 16 3.27 -11.84 -17.75
N THR A 17 4.02 -11.04 -17.00
CA THR A 17 3.70 -10.67 -15.63
C THR A 17 3.37 -9.18 -15.59
N ALA A 18 2.29 -8.84 -14.90
CA ALA A 18 1.89 -7.49 -14.58
C ALA A 18 1.82 -7.33 -13.07
N GLU A 19 2.51 -6.34 -12.54
CA GLU A 19 2.56 -6.03 -11.12
C GLU A 19 2.56 -4.52 -10.91
N TRP A 20 2.32 -4.07 -9.67
CA TRP A 20 2.40 -2.67 -9.30
C TRP A 20 3.06 -2.58 -7.95
N TYR A 21 4.19 -1.90 -7.85
CA TYR A 21 4.98 -1.85 -6.62
C TYR A 21 5.79 -0.55 -6.52
N GLU A 22 6.50 -0.41 -5.42
CA GLU A 22 7.27 0.75 -5.04
C GLU A 22 8.48 0.96 -5.96
N LEU A 23 8.65 2.17 -6.50
CA LEU A 23 9.85 2.50 -7.28
C LEU A 23 11.11 2.48 -6.40
N PHE A 24 10.96 2.79 -5.11
CA PHE A 24 12.06 2.94 -4.17
C PHE A 24 11.94 2.03 -2.95
N GLN A 25 11.27 0.87 -3.08
CA GLN A 25 11.03 -0.10 -2.00
C GLN A 25 10.07 0.39 -0.89
N LEU A 26 9.43 -0.58 -0.21
CA LEU A 26 8.38 -0.37 0.79
C LEU A 26 8.75 0.66 1.86
N GLY A 27 9.96 0.57 2.43
CA GLY A 27 10.38 1.48 3.51
C GLY A 27 10.29 2.97 3.15
N ASN A 28 10.66 3.32 1.92
CA ASN A 28 10.60 4.71 1.43
C ASN A 28 9.19 5.17 1.06
N CYS A 29 8.27 4.22 0.85
CA CYS A 29 6.84 4.49 0.68
C CYS A 29 6.10 4.61 2.02
N THR A 30 6.57 3.93 3.07
CA THR A 30 5.92 3.95 4.39
C THR A 30 6.41 5.10 5.29
N PHE A 31 7.69 5.45 5.23
CA PHE A 31 8.27 6.48 6.10
C PHE A 31 9.14 7.47 5.30
N PRO A 32 9.10 8.77 5.66
CA PRO A 32 9.83 9.80 4.92
C PRO A 32 11.30 9.89 5.33
N HIS A 33 12.09 10.53 4.48
CA HIS A 33 13.44 10.96 4.81
C HIS A 33 13.42 12.32 5.51
N LEU A 34 14.10 12.42 6.65
CA LEU A 34 14.31 13.67 7.35
C LEU A 34 15.62 14.31 6.91
N ARG A 35 15.51 15.42 6.19
CA ARG A 35 16.65 16.21 5.74
C ARG A 35 16.87 17.41 6.68
N SER A 36 18.11 17.87 6.78
CA SER A 36 18.47 19.02 7.62
C SER A 36 18.19 20.37 6.96
N ASP A 37 18.13 20.40 5.62
CA ASP A 37 17.89 21.60 4.81
C ASP A 37 16.41 21.83 4.47
N ILE A 38 15.54 20.87 4.79
CA ILE A 38 14.10 20.93 4.52
C ILE A 38 13.33 20.58 5.80
N GLU A 39 12.40 21.45 6.19
CA GLU A 39 11.55 21.26 7.37
C GLU A 39 10.51 20.15 7.15
N GLU A 40 9.89 20.12 5.98
CA GLU A 40 8.95 19.05 5.62
C GLU A 40 9.69 17.71 5.40
N PRO A 41 9.21 16.61 6.00
CA PRO A 41 9.69 15.26 5.67
C PRO A 41 9.56 14.95 4.17
N PHE A 42 10.65 14.45 3.56
CA PHE A 42 10.73 14.21 2.13
C PHE A 42 10.31 12.78 1.79
N TRP A 43 9.29 12.62 0.95
CA TRP A 43 8.73 11.32 0.59
C TRP A 43 9.23 10.82 -0.77
N CYS A 44 9.70 9.57 -0.80
CA CYS A 44 10.05 8.84 -2.01
C CYS A 44 9.01 7.72 -2.26
N ASN A 45 7.73 8.07 -2.15
CA ASN A 45 6.63 7.11 -2.05
C ASN A 45 5.93 6.79 -3.38
N GLN A 46 6.62 6.95 -4.51
CA GLN A 46 6.02 6.65 -5.82
C GLN A 46 5.93 5.13 -6.03
N GLY A 47 4.80 4.70 -6.57
CA GLY A 47 4.57 3.34 -7.06
C GLY A 47 4.14 3.36 -8.52
N ALA A 48 4.38 2.28 -9.24
CA ALA A 48 4.05 2.19 -10.66
C ALA A 48 3.79 0.76 -11.11
N ALA A 49 3.06 0.63 -12.21
CA ALA A 49 2.84 -0.63 -12.91
C ALA A 49 4.11 -1.07 -13.65
N CYS A 50 4.47 -2.34 -13.52
CA CYS A 50 5.49 -3.00 -14.30
C CYS A 50 4.86 -4.13 -15.14
N PHE A 51 5.25 -4.24 -16.41
CA PHE A 51 4.79 -5.28 -17.31
C PHE A 51 5.96 -5.85 -18.11
N PHE A 52 6.20 -7.15 -18.01
CA PHE A 52 7.35 -7.80 -18.65
C PHE A 52 7.01 -9.20 -19.16
N GLU A 53 7.82 -9.69 -20.11
CA GLU A 53 7.69 -11.03 -20.68
C GLU A 53 8.23 -12.09 -19.71
N GLY A 54 7.51 -13.21 -19.60
CA GLY A 54 7.84 -14.28 -18.68
C GLY A 54 6.91 -14.32 -17.46
N ILE A 55 6.58 -15.54 -17.04
CA ILE A 55 6.12 -15.84 -15.69
C ILE A 55 7.18 -16.77 -15.10
N ASP A 56 7.80 -16.36 -13.99
CA ASP A 56 8.75 -17.20 -13.25
C ASP A 56 7.98 -18.19 -12.35
N ASP A 57 7.72 -19.38 -12.88
CA ASP A 57 6.97 -20.42 -12.16
C ASP A 57 7.59 -20.79 -10.81
N GLU A 58 8.93 -20.79 -10.69
CA GLU A 58 9.61 -21.15 -9.43
C GLU A 58 9.36 -20.07 -8.36
N HIS A 59 9.49 -18.79 -8.75
CA HIS A 59 9.21 -17.66 -7.87
C HIS A 59 7.80 -17.73 -7.26
N TRP A 60 6.79 -18.00 -8.09
CA TRP A 60 5.38 -17.97 -7.66
C TRP A 60 4.90 -19.28 -7.00
N ARG A 61 5.48 -20.44 -7.32
CA ARG A 61 5.00 -21.73 -6.79
C ARG A 61 5.70 -22.20 -5.53
N THR A 62 6.97 -21.84 -5.32
CA THR A 62 7.77 -22.46 -4.25
C THR A 62 7.22 -22.12 -2.85
N TYR A 63 6.88 -20.86 -2.62
CA TYR A 63 6.32 -20.37 -1.36
C TYR A 63 5.12 -19.43 -1.57
N GLY A 64 4.43 -19.58 -2.70
CA GLY A 64 3.32 -18.72 -3.11
C GLY A 64 2.23 -19.48 -3.83
N THR A 65 1.46 -18.76 -4.64
CA THR A 65 0.33 -19.30 -5.40
C THR A 65 0.44 -18.90 -6.86
N LEU A 66 0.33 -19.88 -7.77
CA LEU A 66 0.20 -19.66 -9.20
C LEU A 66 -0.98 -20.48 -9.75
N VAL A 67 -2.13 -19.83 -9.94
CA VAL A 67 -3.38 -20.49 -10.35
C VAL A 67 -4.13 -19.69 -11.42
N PRO A 68 -4.65 -20.32 -12.50
CA PRO A 68 -5.43 -19.62 -13.51
C PRO A 68 -6.84 -19.29 -13.00
N VAL A 69 -7.14 -17.98 -12.87
CA VAL A 69 -8.42 -17.47 -12.34
C VAL A 69 -9.49 -17.16 -13.39
N ALA A 70 -9.11 -16.89 -14.64
CA ALA A 70 -10.03 -16.56 -15.73
C ALA A 70 -9.40 -16.84 -17.11
N THR A 71 -10.24 -16.87 -18.14
CA THR A 71 -9.82 -16.80 -19.56
C THR A 71 -10.51 -15.59 -20.16
N ILE A 72 -9.75 -14.71 -20.82
CA ILE A 72 -10.25 -13.48 -21.43
C ILE A 72 -9.96 -13.44 -22.93
N SER A 73 -10.71 -12.64 -23.67
CA SER A 73 -10.41 -12.38 -25.09
C SER A 73 -9.22 -11.44 -25.25
N GLY A 74 -8.54 -11.49 -26.41
CA GLY A 74 -7.50 -10.51 -26.74
C GLY A 74 -8.03 -9.07 -26.78
N SER A 75 -9.30 -8.87 -27.15
CA SER A 75 -9.95 -7.55 -27.11
C SER A 75 -10.08 -7.02 -25.68
N MET A 76 -10.46 -7.86 -24.72
CA MET A 76 -10.49 -7.50 -23.29
C MET A 76 -9.10 -7.15 -22.78
N PHE A 77 -8.08 -7.94 -23.14
CA PHE A 77 -6.69 -7.64 -22.78
C PHE A 77 -6.23 -6.27 -23.32
N ASN A 78 -6.54 -5.95 -24.59
CA ASN A 78 -6.19 -4.66 -25.18
C ASN A 78 -6.88 -3.47 -24.49
N GLN A 79 -8.14 -3.64 -24.08
CA GLN A 79 -8.86 -2.62 -23.31
C GLN A 79 -8.29 -2.48 -21.90
N LEU A 80 -7.95 -3.60 -21.25
CA LEU A 80 -7.28 -3.59 -19.95
C LEU A 80 -5.93 -2.88 -20.03
N ALA A 81 -5.12 -3.13 -21.06
CA ALA A 81 -3.82 -2.49 -21.23
C ALA A 81 -3.92 -0.95 -21.32
N LYS A 82 -4.96 -0.43 -21.98
CA LYS A 82 -5.25 1.02 -21.99
C LYS A 82 -5.57 1.53 -20.60
N TRP A 83 -6.44 0.81 -19.88
CA TRP A 83 -6.79 1.16 -18.50
C TRP A 83 -5.59 1.10 -17.55
N ILE A 84 -4.71 0.08 -17.64
CA ILE A 84 -3.49 0.01 -16.82
C ILE A 84 -2.60 1.23 -17.04
N LYS A 85 -2.48 1.69 -18.30
CA LYS A 85 -1.75 2.93 -18.60
C LYS A 85 -2.40 4.16 -17.96
N GLU A 86 -3.72 4.25 -17.95
CA GLU A 86 -4.47 5.34 -17.30
C GLU A 86 -4.33 5.30 -15.76
N ASP A 87 -4.47 4.12 -15.14
CA ASP A 87 -4.26 3.89 -13.70
C ASP A 87 -2.84 4.29 -13.31
N ASN A 88 -1.82 3.89 -14.09
CA ASN A 88 -0.42 4.22 -13.83
C ASN A 88 -0.10 5.72 -13.93
N ASN A 89 -0.90 6.51 -14.65
CA ASN A 89 -0.70 7.96 -14.76
C ASN A 89 -1.48 8.76 -13.69
N THR A 90 -2.41 8.12 -12.99
CA THR A 90 -3.29 8.78 -12.00
C THR A 90 -3.01 8.30 -10.57
N GLY A 91 -2.72 7.02 -10.37
CA GLY A 91 -2.29 6.41 -9.12
C GLY A 91 -0.78 6.43 -8.94
N ILE A 92 -0.23 7.61 -8.63
CA ILE A 92 1.22 7.85 -8.67
C ILE A 92 1.97 7.60 -7.34
N TYR A 93 1.25 7.32 -6.25
CA TYR A 93 1.86 7.10 -4.94
C TYR A 93 1.40 5.78 -4.33
N TYR A 94 2.27 5.16 -3.56
CA TYR A 94 2.04 3.93 -2.81
C TYR A 94 1.65 4.27 -1.39
N GLU A 95 0.60 3.64 -0.89
CA GLU A 95 0.19 3.72 0.52
C GLU A 95 0.14 2.33 1.14
N THR A 96 0.85 2.17 2.26
CA THR A 96 1.02 0.89 2.95
C THR A 96 -0.14 0.58 3.89
N TRP A 97 -0.64 1.60 4.59
CA TRP A 97 -1.53 1.39 5.72
C TRP A 97 -3.00 1.37 5.31
N THR A 98 -3.70 0.29 5.66
CA THR A 98 -5.16 0.36 5.82
C THR A 98 -5.46 0.81 7.25
N VAL A 99 -6.27 1.85 7.45
CA VAL A 99 -6.62 2.36 8.78
C VAL A 99 -8.09 2.12 9.06
N ARG A 100 -8.40 1.42 10.14
CA ARG A 100 -9.78 1.08 10.56
C ARG A 100 -10.03 1.46 12.01
N GLU A 101 -11.31 1.54 12.38
CA GLU A 101 -11.67 1.80 13.77
C GLU A 101 -11.37 0.63 14.73
N SER A 102 -11.62 -0.60 14.29
CA SER A 102 -11.52 -1.82 15.07
C SER A 102 -11.40 -3.06 14.17
N VAL A 103 -11.16 -4.22 14.79
CA VAL A 103 -11.10 -5.53 14.11
C VAL A 103 -12.48 -6.06 13.66
N ALA A 104 -13.57 -5.39 14.04
CA ALA A 104 -14.91 -5.88 13.73
C ALA A 104 -15.17 -5.88 12.21
N PRO A 105 -15.89 -6.88 11.65
CA PRO A 105 -16.11 -7.02 10.21
C PRO A 105 -16.73 -5.80 9.52
N ASN A 106 -17.55 -5.02 10.24
CA ASN A 106 -18.23 -3.82 9.73
C ASN A 106 -17.67 -2.53 10.36
N SER A 107 -16.43 -2.58 10.82
CA SER A 107 -15.78 -1.41 11.40
C SER A 107 -15.58 -0.32 10.35
N THR A 108 -15.68 0.95 10.79
CA THR A 108 -15.39 2.11 9.96
C THR A 108 -13.99 2.00 9.35
N LEU A 109 -13.90 2.16 8.03
CA LEU A 109 -12.65 2.28 7.28
C LEU A 109 -12.33 3.77 7.14
N TRP A 110 -11.20 4.19 7.70
CA TRP A 110 -10.75 5.58 7.65
C TRP A 110 -9.91 5.85 6.40
N PHE A 111 -8.94 4.98 6.14
CA PHE A 111 -8.06 5.05 4.98
C PHE A 111 -7.85 3.64 4.43
N ASP A 112 -7.81 3.52 3.11
CA ASP A 112 -7.50 2.26 2.44
C ASP A 112 -6.07 2.31 1.90
N SER A 113 -5.38 1.18 1.89
CA SER A 113 -4.05 1.13 1.28
C SER A 113 -4.13 1.31 -0.24
N TYR A 114 -3.00 1.65 -0.85
CA TYR A 114 -2.83 1.72 -2.30
C TYR A 114 -1.52 1.00 -2.67
N ASP A 115 -1.62 -0.32 -2.75
CA ASP A 115 -0.48 -1.25 -2.86
C ASP A 115 -0.66 -2.26 -4.01
N CYS A 116 0.26 -3.24 -4.12
CA CYS A 116 0.23 -4.30 -5.13
C CYS A 116 -1.09 -5.10 -5.14
N SER A 117 -1.59 -5.47 -3.96
CA SER A 117 -2.85 -6.22 -3.81
C SER A 117 -4.04 -5.42 -4.35
N LYS A 118 -4.05 -4.10 -4.10
CA LYS A 118 -5.09 -3.19 -4.58
C LYS A 118 -5.06 -3.05 -6.10
N PHE A 119 -3.87 -3.00 -6.71
CA PHE A 119 -3.75 -3.03 -8.16
C PHE A 119 -4.31 -4.32 -8.77
N VAL A 120 -4.03 -5.48 -8.18
CA VAL A 120 -4.59 -6.77 -8.61
C VAL A 120 -6.12 -6.76 -8.53
N LEU A 121 -6.67 -6.29 -7.40
CA LEU A 121 -8.12 -6.19 -7.19
C LEU A 121 -8.79 -5.22 -8.17
N ARG A 122 -8.20 -4.03 -8.41
CA ARG A 122 -8.70 -3.08 -9.42
C ARG A 122 -8.66 -3.68 -10.82
N THR A 123 -7.61 -4.44 -11.15
CA THR A 123 -7.49 -5.13 -12.44
C THR A 123 -8.57 -6.20 -12.60
N TYR A 124 -8.83 -7.01 -11.58
CA TYR A 124 -9.91 -8.00 -11.61
C TYR A 124 -11.29 -7.36 -11.72
N GLN A 125 -11.53 -6.27 -10.98
CA GLN A 125 -12.75 -5.49 -11.10
C GLN A 125 -12.91 -4.95 -12.53
N LYS A 126 -11.86 -4.40 -13.12
CA LYS A 126 -11.90 -3.90 -14.49
C LYS A 126 -12.19 -5.00 -15.51
N LEU A 127 -11.59 -6.17 -15.34
CA LEU A 127 -11.89 -7.33 -16.18
C LEU A 127 -13.36 -7.77 -16.04
N SER A 128 -13.93 -7.74 -14.84
CA SER A 128 -15.36 -8.03 -14.60
C SER A 128 -16.29 -7.04 -15.31
N GLU A 129 -15.97 -5.74 -15.26
CA GLU A 129 -16.68 -4.70 -16.02
C GLU A 129 -16.66 -4.98 -17.52
N LEU A 130 -15.50 -5.39 -18.04
CA LEU A 130 -15.31 -5.77 -19.44
C LEU A 130 -15.99 -7.10 -19.82
N GLY A 131 -16.51 -7.87 -18.85
CA GLY A 131 -17.26 -9.11 -19.07
C GLY A 131 -16.47 -10.39 -18.86
N ALA A 132 -15.30 -10.35 -18.24
CA ALA A 132 -14.59 -11.55 -17.83
C ALA A 132 -15.41 -12.33 -16.78
N THR A 133 -15.37 -13.66 -16.88
CA THR A 133 -15.96 -14.55 -15.88
C THR A 133 -14.84 -15.22 -15.10
N PHE A 134 -14.83 -15.04 -13.79
CA PHE A 134 -13.85 -15.63 -12.89
C PHE A 134 -14.29 -17.00 -12.40
N LYS A 135 -13.33 -17.89 -12.15
CA LYS A 135 -13.58 -19.22 -11.59
C LYS A 135 -13.97 -19.10 -10.11
N LYS A 136 -15.24 -19.32 -9.80
CA LYS A 136 -15.79 -19.29 -8.43
C LYS A 136 -15.14 -20.29 -7.47
N SER A 137 -14.50 -21.34 -7.99
CA SER A 137 -13.81 -22.35 -7.17
C SER A 137 -12.45 -21.89 -6.66
N VAL A 138 -11.95 -20.73 -7.08
CA VAL A 138 -10.65 -20.21 -6.64
C VAL A 138 -10.87 -19.21 -5.52
N GLN A 139 -10.39 -19.57 -4.32
CA GLN A 139 -10.31 -18.66 -3.18
C GLN A 139 -9.07 -17.76 -3.33
N THR A 140 -9.24 -16.46 -3.11
CA THR A 140 -8.15 -15.48 -3.17
C THR A 140 -8.01 -14.76 -1.84
N ASN A 141 -6.84 -14.89 -1.22
CA ASN A 141 -6.48 -14.22 0.01
C ASN A 141 -5.34 -13.23 -0.22
N TYR A 142 -5.39 -12.09 0.46
CA TYR A 142 -4.46 -10.99 0.28
C TYR A 142 -3.87 -10.56 1.62
N THR A 143 -2.61 -10.12 1.60
CA THR A 143 -1.95 -9.59 2.79
C THR A 143 -2.42 -8.16 3.01
N ARG A 144 -2.77 -7.81 4.25
CA ARG A 144 -3.13 -6.43 4.61
C ARG A 144 -2.47 -6.02 5.90
N LEU A 145 -1.97 -4.80 5.91
CA LEU A 145 -1.38 -4.16 7.08
C LEU A 145 -2.39 -3.15 7.62
N PHE A 146 -2.81 -3.36 8.87
CA PHE A 146 -3.81 -2.54 9.52
C PHE A 146 -3.21 -1.68 10.61
N LEU A 147 -3.63 -0.41 10.66
CA LEU A 147 -3.60 0.42 11.85
C LEU A 147 -5.03 0.52 12.41
N TYR A 148 -5.16 0.42 13.73
CA TYR A 148 -6.43 0.63 14.42
C TYR A 148 -6.41 1.95 15.17
N SER A 149 -7.41 2.79 14.93
CA SER A 149 -7.46 4.16 15.44
C SER A 149 -8.90 4.60 15.71
N GLY A 150 -9.09 5.53 16.65
CA GLY A 150 -10.29 6.36 16.63
C GLY A 150 -10.36 7.24 15.38
N GLU A 151 -11.34 8.15 15.36
CA GLU A 151 -11.52 9.09 14.25
C GLU A 151 -10.22 9.89 13.99
N PRO A 152 -9.66 9.85 12.77
CA PRO A 152 -8.49 10.63 12.40
C PRO A 152 -8.75 12.13 12.49
N VAL A 153 -7.74 12.88 12.93
CA VAL A 153 -7.79 14.33 12.97
C VAL A 153 -6.92 14.90 11.86
N TYR A 154 -7.53 15.69 10.97
CA TYR A 154 -6.80 16.41 9.93
C TYR A 154 -5.86 17.45 10.54
N LEU A 155 -4.58 17.43 10.13
CA LEU A 155 -3.58 18.37 10.64
C LEU A 155 -3.21 19.45 9.62
N GLY A 156 -3.31 19.15 8.33
CA GLY A 156 -2.92 20.04 7.24
C GLY A 156 -1.98 19.39 6.22
N ASN A 157 -1.63 20.16 5.20
CA ASN A 157 -0.63 19.82 4.20
C ASN A 157 0.78 20.35 4.56
N GLY A 158 1.77 19.99 3.74
CA GLY A 158 3.16 20.41 3.88
C GLY A 158 3.35 21.91 4.14
N SER A 159 2.79 22.76 3.28
CA SER A 159 2.88 24.22 3.39
C SER A 159 2.23 24.77 4.66
N SER A 160 1.10 24.21 5.10
CA SER A 160 0.37 24.67 6.27
C SER A 160 1.04 24.29 7.61
N ILE A 161 1.79 23.18 7.64
CA ILE A 161 2.44 22.69 8.86
C ILE A 161 3.90 23.15 8.93
N PHE A 162 4.65 23.00 7.84
CA PHE A 162 6.10 23.22 7.79
C PHE A 162 6.50 24.55 7.13
N GLY A 163 5.54 25.31 6.60
CA GLY A 163 5.80 26.62 5.99
C GLY A 163 6.10 27.73 7.00
N PRO A 164 6.42 28.95 6.54
CA PRO A 164 6.82 30.08 7.40
C PRO A 164 5.80 30.47 8.48
N HIS A 165 4.52 30.26 8.19
CA HIS A 165 3.39 30.54 9.09
C HIS A 165 2.79 29.27 9.70
N GLY A 166 3.46 28.12 9.55
CA GLY A 166 2.99 26.85 10.06
C GLY A 166 3.21 26.66 11.55
N ASN A 167 2.61 25.60 12.10
CA ASN A 167 2.74 25.27 13.52
C ASN A 167 4.08 24.57 13.79
N LYS A 168 5.08 25.34 14.24
CA LYS A 168 6.44 24.85 14.53
C LYS A 168 6.48 23.72 15.57
N SER A 169 5.58 23.73 16.55
CA SER A 169 5.51 22.68 17.57
C SER A 169 5.08 21.36 16.94
N LEU A 170 4.01 21.40 16.14
CA LEU A 170 3.49 20.23 15.43
C LEU A 170 4.49 19.71 14.40
N ALA A 171 5.13 20.59 13.63
CA ALA A 171 6.19 20.21 12.68
C ALA A 171 7.33 19.46 13.38
N THR A 172 7.78 19.97 14.54
CA THR A 172 8.82 19.31 15.35
C THR A 172 8.35 17.95 15.87
N GLU A 173 7.09 17.84 16.29
CA GLU A 173 6.51 16.59 16.80
C GLU A 173 6.43 15.51 15.72
N ILE A 174 5.96 15.86 14.52
CA ILE A 174 5.90 14.96 13.36
C ILE A 174 7.31 14.50 12.96
N ARG A 175 8.29 15.42 12.88
CA ARG A 175 9.69 15.04 12.59
C ARG A 175 10.25 14.09 13.65
N LYS A 176 10.01 14.36 14.94
CA LYS A 176 10.40 13.46 16.03
C LYS A 176 9.66 12.13 15.99
N PHE A 177 8.45 12.06 15.44
CA PHE A 177 7.73 10.79 15.25
C PHE A 177 8.38 9.95 14.16
N TYR A 178 8.77 10.54 13.04
CA TYR A 178 9.38 9.80 11.93
C TYR A 178 10.87 9.46 12.13
N PHE A 179 11.59 10.20 12.98
CA PHE A 179 13.04 10.02 13.17
C PHE A 179 13.49 8.58 13.51
N PRO A 180 12.80 7.82 14.38
CA PRO A 180 13.15 6.43 14.69
C PRO A 180 13.08 5.47 13.48
N TYR A 181 12.31 5.80 12.44
CA TYR A 181 12.10 4.93 11.26
C TYR A 181 13.19 5.10 10.18
N ARG A 182 14.18 5.98 10.39
CA ARG A 182 15.24 6.23 9.41
C ARG A 182 16.09 4.96 9.14
N PRO A 183 16.55 4.76 7.88
CA PRO A 183 17.45 3.66 7.56
C PRO A 183 18.85 3.87 8.17
N HIS A 184 19.68 2.81 8.13
CA HIS A 184 21.08 2.82 8.53
C HIS A 184 21.33 3.26 9.99
N GLN A 185 20.81 2.46 10.93
CA GLN A 185 21.05 2.64 12.36
C GLN A 185 22.09 1.65 12.86
N SER A 186 22.94 2.05 13.81
CA SER A 186 23.68 1.08 14.60
C SER A 186 22.71 0.24 15.45
N PHE A 187 23.14 -0.94 15.90
CA PHE A 187 22.28 -1.82 16.71
C PHE A 187 21.75 -1.14 17.99
N LYS A 188 22.56 -0.30 18.64
CA LYS A 188 22.14 0.45 19.83
C LYS A 188 21.05 1.47 19.50
N GLU A 189 21.20 2.19 18.39
CA GLU A 189 20.19 3.16 17.93
C GLU A 189 18.91 2.48 17.49
N LEU A 190 19.01 1.30 16.86
CA LEU A 190 17.85 0.50 16.47
C LEU A 190 17.03 0.08 17.70
N LEU A 191 17.70 -0.38 18.76
CA LEU A 191 17.01 -0.76 20.00
C LEU A 191 16.27 0.43 20.61
N LEU A 192 16.91 1.61 20.68
CA LEU A 192 16.28 2.84 21.16
C LEU A 192 15.11 3.25 20.26
N SER A 193 15.27 3.13 18.95
CA SER A 193 14.23 3.47 17.97
C SER A 193 13.00 2.57 18.12
N ILE A 194 13.19 1.26 18.35
CA ILE A 194 12.10 0.32 18.62
C ILE A 194 11.34 0.72 19.90
N LEU A 195 12.06 1.09 20.97
CA LEU A 195 11.45 1.55 22.22
C LEU A 195 10.66 2.86 22.02
N ASP A 196 11.20 3.80 21.25
CA ASP A 196 10.53 5.06 20.93
C ASP A 196 9.26 4.83 20.09
N ILE A 197 9.33 3.96 19.08
CA ILE A 197 8.18 3.59 18.25
C ILE A 197 7.08 2.97 19.11
N TYR A 198 7.43 2.01 19.96
CA TYR A 198 6.47 1.39 20.88
C TYR A 198 5.90 2.42 21.86
N GLY A 199 6.74 3.26 22.45
CA GLY A 199 6.34 4.31 23.38
C GLY A 199 5.34 5.29 22.75
N LYS A 200 5.56 5.72 21.51
CA LYS A 200 4.63 6.63 20.82
C LYS A 200 3.36 5.93 20.38
N SER A 201 3.46 4.84 19.63
CA SER A 201 2.29 4.24 18.98
C SER A 201 1.42 3.42 19.91
N VAL A 202 1.98 2.82 20.97
CA VAL A 202 1.24 1.95 21.90
C VAL A 202 0.95 2.65 23.22
N LEU A 203 1.95 3.25 23.86
CA LEU A 203 1.77 3.87 25.19
C LEU A 203 1.09 5.24 25.10
N GLN A 204 1.59 6.11 24.21
CA GLN A 204 1.00 7.44 23.97
C GLN A 204 -0.18 7.41 23.00
N LYS A 205 -0.36 6.28 22.29
CA LYS A 205 -1.46 6.06 21.33
C LYS A 205 -1.46 7.08 20.18
N THR A 206 -0.26 7.43 19.72
CA THR A 206 -0.04 8.44 18.69
C THR A 206 0.57 7.83 17.45
N PHE A 207 -0.04 8.08 16.30
CA PHE A 207 0.54 7.80 15.01
C PHE A 207 0.24 8.96 14.05
N TYR A 208 1.24 9.39 13.28
CA TYR A 208 1.05 10.36 12.21
C TYR A 208 1.02 9.63 10.88
N LEU A 209 -0.06 9.78 10.14
CA LEU A 209 -0.24 9.22 8.81
C LEU A 209 -0.06 10.32 7.78
N PHE A 210 0.66 10.02 6.70
CA PHE A 210 0.72 10.85 5.51
C PHE A 210 -0.11 10.20 4.42
N TYR A 211 -1.19 10.84 3.99
CA TYR A 211 -2.14 10.29 3.03
C TYR A 211 -2.64 11.41 2.11
N ASN A 212 -2.70 11.15 0.79
CA ASN A 212 -3.07 12.18 -0.21
C ASN A 212 -2.24 13.48 -0.12
N PHE A 213 -0.95 13.39 0.22
CA PHE A 213 -0.07 14.55 0.42
C PHE A 213 -0.46 15.45 1.61
N GLU A 214 -1.18 14.89 2.58
CA GLU A 214 -1.63 15.58 3.79
C GLU A 214 -1.28 14.77 5.04
N TYR A 215 -1.19 15.45 6.19
CA TYR A 215 -0.86 14.84 7.46
C TYR A 215 -2.10 14.69 8.34
N TRP A 216 -2.21 13.52 8.97
CA TRP A 216 -3.32 13.13 9.83
C TRP A 216 -2.79 12.58 11.15
N TYR A 217 -3.44 12.95 12.24
CA TYR A 217 -3.20 12.34 13.54
C TYR A 217 -4.17 11.17 13.75
N LEU A 218 -3.64 10.01 14.10
CA LEU A 218 -4.40 8.81 14.41
C LEU A 218 -4.36 8.54 15.92
N PRO A 219 -5.49 8.69 16.64
CA PRO A 219 -5.60 8.26 18.03
C PRO A 219 -5.67 6.72 18.11
N MET A 220 -4.51 6.08 18.23
CA MET A 220 -4.37 4.63 18.11
C MET A 220 -5.18 3.86 19.16
N LYS A 221 -5.79 2.75 18.73
CA LYS A 221 -6.58 1.83 19.57
C LYS A 221 -6.00 0.41 19.46
N PRO A 222 -6.06 -0.41 20.54
CA PRO A 222 -5.76 -1.83 20.44
C PRO A 222 -6.57 -2.52 19.31
N PRO A 223 -5.99 -3.48 18.57
CA PRO A 223 -4.66 -4.08 18.75
C PRO A 223 -3.49 -3.27 18.14
N TYR A 224 -3.71 -1.99 17.80
CA TYR A 224 -2.76 -1.03 17.26
C TYR A 224 -2.34 -1.35 15.83
N ILE A 225 -1.59 -2.43 15.64
CA ILE A 225 -1.09 -2.86 14.34
C ILE A 225 -1.33 -4.36 14.19
N THR A 226 -1.91 -4.78 13.07
CA THR A 226 -1.99 -6.21 12.72
C THR A 226 -1.62 -6.42 11.26
N ILE A 227 -1.18 -7.64 10.97
CA ILE A 227 -0.98 -8.13 9.61
C ILE A 227 -1.93 -9.30 9.45
N THR A 228 -2.83 -9.24 8.47
CA THR A 228 -3.78 -10.32 8.19
C THR A 228 -3.59 -10.87 6.79
N TYR A 229 -4.09 -12.09 6.59
CA TYR A 229 -4.20 -12.73 5.28
C TYR A 229 -5.65 -13.11 5.04
N GLU A 230 -6.44 -12.11 4.63
CA GLU A 230 -7.91 -12.22 4.55
C GLU A 230 -8.38 -12.55 3.14
N GLU A 231 -9.49 -13.29 3.05
CA GLU A 231 -10.14 -13.59 1.78
C GLU A 231 -10.79 -12.33 1.21
N ILE A 232 -10.49 -12.03 -0.05
CA ILE A 232 -11.22 -11.05 -0.85
C ILE A 232 -11.67 -11.79 -2.10
N PRO A 233 -12.97 -12.14 -2.21
CA PRO A 233 -13.45 -12.95 -3.33
C PRO A 233 -13.21 -12.28 -4.68
N LEU A 234 -12.99 -13.11 -5.71
CA LEU A 234 -12.99 -12.64 -7.10
C LEU A 234 -14.34 -12.01 -7.45
N PRO A 235 -14.39 -10.93 -8.25
CA PRO A 235 -15.64 -10.28 -8.61
C PRO A 235 -16.64 -11.24 -9.26
N SER A 236 -17.89 -11.23 -8.76
CA SER A 236 -19.02 -11.93 -9.35
C SER A 236 -19.93 -10.96 -10.10
N ARG A 237 -20.39 -11.36 -11.28
CA ARG A 237 -21.62 -10.82 -11.87
C ARG A 237 -22.84 -11.57 -11.34
#